data_AF-A0A952TTK7-F1
#
_entry.id   AF-A0A952TTK7-F1
#
_cell.length_a   1.000
_cell.length_b   1.000
_cell.length_c   1.000
_cell.angle_alpha   90.00
_cell.angle_beta   90.00
_cell.angle_gamma   90.00
#
_symmetry.space_group_name_H-M   'P 1'
#
loop_
_entity.id
_entity.type
_entity.pdbx_description
1 polymer ?
#
loop_
_entity_poly.entity_id
_entity_poly.type
_entity_poly.pdbx_seq_one_letter_code
_entity_poly.pdbx_strand_id
1 'polypeptide(L)'
;AGGALWGVWVFVGLIYQGHMLPPPNPDLRLEYRFEESGRNTLSYHRRDESGFCEREADYQWSPPLLYQKVKKTHPENAAWCGEDRDMQVGFESWTRAWIDDNGRFHLALSMGEEEVIYLWDKVIEP
;
A
#
# COMPACT_ATOMS: atom_id res chain seq x y z
N ALA A 1 14.02 0.54 14.38
CA ALA A 1 12.95 1.50 14.69
C ALA A 1 11.79 1.29 13.71
N GLY A 2 10.84 0.41 14.05
CA GLY A 2 9.67 0.08 13.22
C GLY A 2 8.41 0.88 13.55
N GLY A 3 8.37 1.52 14.72
CA GLY A 3 7.17 2.14 15.29
C GLY A 3 6.51 3.25 14.47
N ALA A 4 7.25 3.95 13.62
CA ALA A 4 6.70 5.05 12.83
C ALA A 4 5.65 4.56 11.80
N LEU A 5 5.84 3.35 11.26
CA LEU A 5 4.99 2.79 10.22
C LEU A 5 3.73 2.10 10.77
N TRP A 6 3.71 1.73 12.05
CA TRP A 6 2.57 0.99 12.64
C TRP A 6 1.29 1.80 12.63
N GLY A 7 0.17 1.11 12.43
CA GLY A 7 -1.16 1.71 12.34
C GLY A 7 -1.77 1.54 10.95
N VAL A 8 -2.84 2.29 10.71
CA VAL A 8 -3.59 2.27 9.45
C VAL A 8 -3.24 3.51 8.64
N TRP A 9 -3.04 3.32 7.34
CA TRP A 9 -2.76 4.36 6.37
C TRP A 9 -3.78 4.30 5.24
N VAL A 10 -4.28 5.44 4.82
CA VAL A 10 -5.25 5.54 3.72
C VAL A 10 -4.58 6.21 2.54
N PHE A 11 -4.76 5.64 1.36
CA PHE A 11 -4.28 6.22 0.11
C PHE A 11 -5.02 7.54 -0.19
N VAL A 12 -4.27 8.61 -0.42
CA VAL A 12 -4.84 9.97 -0.65
C VAL A 12 -4.49 10.57 -2.00
N GLY A 13 -3.59 9.95 -2.75
CA GLY A 13 -3.18 10.43 -4.07
C GLY A 13 -1.79 9.94 -4.45
N LEU A 14 -1.24 10.55 -5.49
CA LEU A 14 0.08 10.17 -5.99
C LEU A 14 0.90 11.39 -6.39
N ILE A 15 2.21 11.23 -6.47
CA ILE A 15 3.11 12.16 -7.14
C ILE A 15 3.58 11.50 -8.42
N TYR A 16 3.39 12.18 -9.53
CA TYR A 16 3.88 11.76 -10.84
C TYR A 16 4.56 12.95 -11.52
N GLN A 17 5.79 12.74 -12.01
CA GLN A 17 6.61 13.78 -12.64
C GLN A 17 6.72 15.06 -11.78
N GLY A 18 6.80 14.90 -10.44
CA GLY A 18 6.91 16.00 -9.48
C GLY A 18 5.60 16.72 -9.15
N HIS A 19 4.48 16.33 -9.76
CA HIS A 19 3.16 16.90 -9.51
C HIS A 19 2.32 16.01 -8.61
N MET A 20 1.72 16.59 -7.58
CA MET A 20 0.73 15.89 -6.75
C MET A 20 -0.60 15.80 -7.51
N LEU A 21 -1.12 14.60 -7.63
CA LEU A 21 -2.39 14.27 -8.29
C LEU A 21 -3.33 13.60 -7.29
N PRO A 22 -4.65 13.83 -7.43
CA PRO A 22 -5.65 13.11 -6.64
C PRO A 22 -5.62 11.60 -6.98
N PRO A 23 -6.33 10.76 -6.22
CA PRO A 23 -6.54 9.36 -6.57
C PRO A 23 -7.04 9.23 -8.02
N PRO A 24 -6.45 8.34 -8.85
CA PRO A 24 -6.88 8.17 -10.24
C PRO A 24 -8.35 7.76 -10.39
N ASN A 25 -8.86 7.02 -9.39
CA ASN A 25 -10.26 6.72 -9.23
C ASN A 25 -10.75 7.32 -7.89
N PRO A 26 -11.70 8.27 -7.89
CA PRO A 26 -12.22 8.89 -6.66
C PRO A 26 -13.04 7.93 -5.78
N ASP A 27 -13.51 6.82 -6.34
CA ASP A 27 -14.23 5.75 -5.64
C ASP A 27 -13.32 4.66 -5.09
N LEU A 28 -12.03 4.69 -5.43
CA LEU A 28 -11.03 3.80 -4.84
C LEU A 28 -10.89 4.10 -3.33
N ARG A 29 -10.96 3.05 -2.53
CA ARG A 29 -10.58 3.03 -1.12
C ARG A 29 -9.51 1.99 -0.97
N LEU A 30 -8.34 2.43 -0.52
CA LEU A 30 -7.15 1.61 -0.37
C LEU A 30 -6.55 1.90 1.01
N GLU A 31 -6.52 0.87 1.84
CA GLU A 31 -6.06 0.92 3.22
C GLU A 31 -4.87 0.00 3.41
N TYR A 32 -3.91 0.49 4.18
CA TYR A 32 -2.70 -0.22 4.48
C TYR A 32 -2.46 -0.25 5.99
N ARG A 33 -2.56 -1.42 6.59
CA ARG A 33 -2.35 -1.63 8.02
C ARG A 33 -1.00 -2.31 8.27
N PHE A 34 -0.17 -1.72 9.13
CA PHE A 34 1.09 -2.32 9.58
C PHE A 34 1.03 -2.64 11.07
N GLU A 35 1.41 -3.86 11.43
CA GLU A 35 1.46 -4.35 12.81
C GLU A 35 2.90 -4.38 13.34
N GLU A 36 3.06 -4.29 14.66
CA GLU A 36 4.36 -4.49 15.34
C GLU A 36 4.95 -5.89 15.12
N SER A 37 4.09 -6.88 14.86
CA SER A 37 4.47 -8.27 14.60
C SER A 37 5.31 -8.48 13.33
N GLY A 38 5.47 -7.44 12.50
CA GLY A 38 6.09 -7.57 11.18
C GLY A 38 5.12 -8.08 10.11
N ARG A 39 3.80 -8.00 10.35
CA ARG A 39 2.76 -8.29 9.36
C ARG A 39 2.05 -7.02 8.91
N ASN A 40 1.63 -7.02 7.66
CA ASN A 40 0.80 -5.96 7.12
C ASN A 40 -0.38 -6.53 6.33
N THR A 41 -1.44 -5.73 6.23
CA THR A 41 -2.62 -6.01 5.42
C THR A 41 -2.84 -4.85 4.47
N LEU A 42 -2.94 -5.13 3.18
CA LEU A 42 -3.37 -4.18 2.17
C LEU A 42 -4.77 -4.59 1.72
N SER A 43 -5.71 -3.66 1.76
CA SER A 43 -7.10 -3.89 1.34
C SER A 43 -7.56 -2.77 0.44
N TYR A 44 -8.25 -3.10 -0.64
CA TYR A 44 -8.90 -2.11 -1.48
C TYR A 44 -10.19 -2.58 -2.14
N HIS A 45 -11.05 -1.60 -2.38
CA HIS A 45 -12.29 -1.76 -3.13
C HIS A 45 -12.62 -0.45 -3.83
N ARG A 46 -13.56 -0.50 -4.77
CA ARG A 46 -14.13 0.68 -5.40
C ARG A 46 -15.62 0.71 -5.10
N ARG A 47 -16.17 1.89 -4.78
CA ARG A 47 -17.58 2.02 -4.37
C ARG A 47 -18.56 1.72 -5.52
N ASP A 48 -18.11 1.88 -6.75
CA ASP A 48 -18.88 1.66 -7.98
C ASP A 48 -18.74 0.22 -8.54
N GLU A 49 -17.93 -0.63 -7.91
CA GLU A 49 -17.70 -2.01 -8.34
C GLU A 49 -18.04 -3.03 -7.25
N SER A 50 -18.34 -4.25 -7.68
CA SER A 50 -18.57 -5.39 -6.78
C SER A 50 -17.25 -6.04 -6.40
N GLY A 51 -17.08 -6.31 -5.10
CA GLY A 51 -15.97 -7.06 -4.55
C GLY A 51 -14.85 -6.17 -3.99
N PHE A 52 -13.79 -6.84 -3.53
CA PHE A 52 -12.62 -6.21 -2.94
C PHE A 52 -11.40 -7.09 -3.18
N CYS A 53 -10.24 -6.52 -2.90
CA CYS A 53 -8.97 -7.20 -2.85
C CYS A 53 -8.34 -6.99 -1.48
N GLU A 54 -7.95 -8.06 -0.82
CA GLU A 54 -7.16 -8.01 0.40
C GLU A 54 -6.03 -9.04 0.38
N ARG A 55 -4.87 -8.63 0.89
CA ARG A 55 -3.71 -9.51 1.09
C ARG A 55 -2.98 -9.21 2.40
N GLU A 56 -2.47 -10.27 3.00
CA GLU A 56 -1.58 -10.24 4.16
C GLU A 56 -0.14 -10.53 3.70
N ALA A 57 0.82 -9.76 4.21
CA ALA A 57 2.25 -9.97 3.93
C ALA A 57 3.10 -9.87 5.21
N ASP A 58 4.19 -10.61 5.23
CA ASP A 58 5.30 -10.31 6.15
C ASP A 58 6.04 -9.08 5.61
N TYR A 59 6.47 -8.16 6.47
CA TYR A 59 7.21 -6.96 6.07
C TYR A 59 8.42 -6.68 6.96
N GLN A 60 9.39 -6.00 6.39
CA GLN A 60 10.52 -5.43 7.12
C GLN A 60 10.72 -3.98 6.73
N TRP A 61 10.75 -3.11 7.74
CA TRP A 61 10.96 -1.67 7.56
C TRP A 61 12.40 -1.28 7.90
N SER A 62 13.18 -0.97 6.86
CA SER A 62 14.53 -0.45 6.98
C SER A 62 14.69 0.72 6.00
N PRO A 63 14.20 1.93 6.36
CA PRO A 63 14.21 3.06 5.43
C PRO A 63 15.59 3.26 4.78
N PRO A 64 15.62 3.54 3.46
CA PRO A 64 14.48 3.92 2.62
C PRO A 64 13.77 2.72 1.97
N LEU A 65 13.89 1.49 2.48
CA LEU A 65 13.33 0.29 1.88
C LEU A 65 12.24 -0.35 2.75
N LEU A 66 11.14 -0.70 2.10
CA LEU A 66 10.09 -1.59 2.60
C LEU A 66 10.22 -2.91 1.86
N TYR A 67 10.65 -3.96 2.57
CA TYR A 67 10.57 -5.33 2.07
C TYR A 67 9.22 -5.93 2.41
N GLN A 68 8.67 -6.73 1.50
CA GLN A 68 7.46 -7.49 1.74
C GLN A 68 7.48 -8.87 1.10
N LYS A 69 6.74 -9.80 1.70
CA LYS A 69 6.41 -11.11 1.13
C LYS A 69 4.94 -11.45 1.34
N VAL A 70 4.18 -11.56 0.27
CA VAL A 70 2.75 -11.90 0.35
C VAL A 70 2.59 -13.32 0.87
N LYS A 71 1.84 -13.49 1.97
CA LYS A 71 1.64 -14.78 2.63
C LYS A 71 0.29 -15.38 2.32
N LYS A 72 -0.72 -14.53 2.17
CA LYS A 72 -2.11 -14.94 2.00
C LYS A 72 -2.89 -13.85 1.29
N THR A 73 -3.86 -14.27 0.52
CA THR A 73 -4.92 -13.43 -0.05
C THR A 73 -6.25 -13.82 0.60
N HIS A 74 -7.18 -12.88 0.69
CA HIS A 74 -8.51 -13.21 1.21
C HIS A 74 -9.24 -14.16 0.23
N PRO A 75 -9.92 -15.22 0.71
CA PRO A 75 -10.58 -16.22 -0.15
C PRO A 75 -11.75 -15.64 -0.97
N GLU A 76 -12.33 -14.53 -0.51
CA GLU A 76 -13.42 -13.82 -1.20
C GLU A 76 -12.92 -12.65 -2.05
N ASN A 77 -11.61 -12.57 -2.32
CA ASN A 77 -11.09 -11.61 -3.28
C ASN A 77 -11.83 -11.73 -4.60
N ALA A 78 -12.14 -10.58 -5.20
CA ALA A 78 -12.72 -10.56 -6.52
C ALA A 78 -11.77 -11.23 -7.53
N ALA A 79 -12.33 -11.85 -8.58
CA ALA A 79 -11.54 -12.63 -9.53
C ALA A 79 -10.42 -11.82 -10.20
N TRP A 80 -10.65 -10.53 -10.42
CA TRP A 80 -9.70 -9.60 -11.03
C TRP A 80 -8.50 -9.26 -10.12
N CYS A 81 -8.56 -9.55 -8.81
CA CYS A 81 -7.42 -9.35 -7.91
C CYS A 81 -6.21 -10.19 -8.33
N GLY A 82 -6.42 -11.37 -8.95
CA GLY A 82 -5.33 -12.27 -9.33
C GLY A 82 -4.39 -11.74 -10.44
N GLU A 83 -4.83 -10.72 -11.17
CA GLU A 83 -4.02 -10.05 -12.20
C GLU A 83 -2.98 -9.08 -11.59
N ASP A 84 -3.22 -8.62 -10.36
CA ASP A 84 -2.31 -7.76 -9.62
C ASP A 84 -1.17 -8.59 -8.99
N ARG A 85 0.08 -8.24 -9.32
CA ARG A 85 1.26 -8.93 -8.79
C ARG A 85 1.38 -8.80 -7.28
N ASP A 86 0.95 -7.67 -6.70
CA ASP A 86 0.98 -7.47 -5.23
C ASP A 86 -0.10 -8.31 -4.51
N MET A 87 -0.98 -8.96 -5.27
CA MET A 87 -2.01 -9.89 -4.78
C MET A 87 -1.63 -11.36 -5.03
N GLN A 88 -0.38 -11.66 -5.38
CA GLN A 88 0.07 -13.04 -5.62
C GLN A 88 0.79 -13.61 -4.40
N VAL A 89 0.29 -14.73 -3.86
CA VAL A 89 0.95 -15.42 -2.73
C VAL A 89 2.37 -15.81 -3.10
N GLY A 90 3.32 -15.48 -2.22
CA GLY A 90 4.75 -15.71 -2.40
C GLY A 90 5.48 -14.60 -3.16
N PHE A 91 4.78 -13.61 -3.70
CA PHE A 91 5.41 -12.45 -4.32
C PHE A 91 6.22 -11.67 -3.28
N GLU A 92 7.44 -11.28 -3.68
CA GLU A 92 8.37 -10.51 -2.85
C GLU A 92 8.68 -9.18 -3.53
N SER A 93 8.74 -8.11 -2.75
CA SER A 93 9.03 -6.77 -3.24
C SER A 93 9.98 -6.02 -2.30
N TRP A 94 10.81 -5.17 -2.90
CA TRP A 94 11.65 -4.19 -2.21
C TRP A 94 11.30 -2.82 -2.78
N THR A 95 10.48 -2.10 -2.03
CA THR A 95 9.92 -0.83 -2.50
C THR A 95 10.59 0.30 -1.78
N ARG A 96 11.02 1.32 -2.52
CA ARG A 96 11.55 2.54 -1.91
C ARG A 96 10.40 3.28 -1.22
N ALA A 97 10.57 3.62 0.04
CA ALA A 97 9.55 4.28 0.82
C ALA A 97 10.15 5.15 1.92
N TRP A 98 9.40 6.14 2.38
CA TRP A 98 9.81 7.03 3.49
C TRP A 98 8.57 7.66 4.14
N ILE A 99 8.76 8.20 5.34
CA ILE A 99 7.78 9.08 5.99
C ILE A 99 8.41 10.47 5.98
N ASP A 100 7.67 11.48 5.51
CA ASP A 100 8.16 12.86 5.46
C ASP A 100 7.99 13.59 6.81
N ASP A 101 8.48 14.83 6.88
CA ASP A 101 8.42 15.66 8.09
C ASP A 101 6.99 15.99 8.53
N ASN A 102 6.00 15.85 7.64
CA ASN A 102 4.58 16.03 7.95
C ASN A 102 3.91 14.72 8.42
N GLY A 103 4.65 13.63 8.51
CA GLY A 103 4.14 12.32 8.92
C GLY A 103 3.40 11.57 7.82
N ARG A 104 3.48 12.01 6.56
CA ARG A 104 2.88 11.31 5.42
C ARG A 104 3.79 10.20 4.94
N PHE A 105 3.22 9.04 4.63
CA PHE A 105 3.95 7.90 4.10
C PHE A 105 3.97 7.95 2.57
N HIS A 106 5.14 7.69 2.00
CA HIS A 106 5.42 7.71 0.56
C HIS A 106 5.93 6.34 0.13
N LEU A 107 5.33 5.77 -0.91
CA LEU A 107 5.69 4.47 -1.48
C LEU A 107 5.97 4.61 -2.98
N ALA A 108 7.22 4.48 -3.40
CA ALA A 108 7.63 4.66 -4.80
C ALA A 108 7.50 3.36 -5.59
N LEU A 109 6.60 3.36 -6.57
CA LEU A 109 6.32 2.24 -7.47
C LEU A 109 6.96 2.49 -8.83
N SER A 110 7.71 1.49 -9.32
CA SER A 110 8.27 1.52 -10.67
C SER A 110 7.20 1.19 -11.71
N MET A 111 7.06 2.06 -12.70
CA MET A 111 6.21 1.88 -13.88
C MET A 111 7.09 1.96 -15.13
N GLY A 112 7.77 0.87 -15.45
CA GLY A 112 8.76 0.85 -16.53
C GLY A 112 9.98 1.70 -16.17
N GLU A 113 10.27 2.73 -16.96
CA GLU A 113 11.34 3.70 -16.70
C GLU A 113 10.91 4.85 -15.81
N GLU A 114 9.61 4.96 -15.52
CA GLU A 114 9.03 6.03 -14.72
C GLU A 114 8.77 5.56 -13.28
N GLU A 115 8.65 6.55 -12.39
CA GLU A 115 8.31 6.32 -10.99
C GLU A 115 7.03 7.09 -10.64
N VAL A 116 6.13 6.40 -9.95
CA VAL A 116 4.95 6.99 -9.32
C VAL A 116 5.07 6.82 -7.82
N ILE A 117 4.86 7.88 -7.05
CA ILE A 117 4.91 7.82 -5.59
C ILE A 117 3.49 7.82 -5.06
N TYR A 118 3.08 6.75 -4.38
CA TYR A 118 1.79 6.71 -3.69
C TYR A 118 1.91 7.43 -2.36
N LEU A 119 0.91 8.27 -2.07
CA LEU A 119 0.81 9.07 -0.86
C LEU A 119 -0.24 8.50 0.08
N TRP A 120 0.12 8.42 1.36
CA TRP A 120 -0.73 7.82 2.38
C TRP A 120 -0.77 8.67 3.64
N ASP A 121 -1.97 8.95 4.12
CA ASP A 121 -2.17 9.63 5.40
C ASP A 121 -2.49 8.61 6.49
N LYS A 122 -1.91 8.82 7.68
CA LYS A 122 -2.14 7.94 8.83
C LYS A 122 -3.52 8.21 9.42
N VAL A 123 -4.28 7.14 9.68
CA VAL A 123 -5.54 7.23 10.43
C VAL A 123 -5.19 7.46 11.89
N ILE A 124 -5.65 8.58 12.43
CA ILE A 124 -5.57 8.88 13.85
C ILE A 124 -6.92 8.48 14.44
N GLU A 125 -6.96 7.37 15.20
CA GLU A 125 -8.15 7.07 16.00
C GLU A 125 -8.30 8.17 17.07
N PRO A 126 -9.52 8.72 17.28
CA PRO A 126 -9.78 9.79 18.24
C PRO A 126 -9.62 9.36 19.71
#